data_AF-A0A4S4DK62-F1
#
_entry.id   AF-A0A4S4DK62-F1
#
_cell.length_a   1.000
_cell.length_b   1.000
_cell.length_c   1.000
_cell.angle_alpha   90.00
_cell.angle_beta   90.00
_cell.angle_gamma   90.00
#
_symmetry.space_group_name_H-M   'P 1'
#
loop_
_entity.id
_entity.type
_entity.pdbx_description
1 polymer ?
#
loop_
_entity_poly.entity_id
_entity_poly.type
_entity_poly.pdbx_seq_one_letter_code
_entity_poly.pdbx_strand_id
1 'polypeptide(L)'
;MHYSILSVEKLFALGFRKGVFVTSSICNFSTKGKKRSKSDGSDSNDENLSKKELALKQALDQITTSFGKGSIMWLGRSTSHKQVPVVSTGSFSLDIALGIGGLPKGRVVEIYGPEASGKTTVALHVIAEAQKQGGYCVFVDAEHALDPALAEAIGVNTENLLLSQPDCGEQALSLVDTLIRSGSVDVVVVDSVRAKLSTFGFGGPTEVTCGGNALKFYASVRLNIRRTGLVKKGEETVGSQVLVKIVKNKHAPPFRTAQFELEFGKGICQETELIELGSKHKFITKGGAFYSMNGQSFRGKDAIKQFLAANPSVKEELMMKLREKLLDSEEDKGKESEAEAVDADPTEPVVSSDTTDEEEISAVEA
;
A
#
# COMPACT_ATOMS: atom_id res chain seq x y z
N MET A 1 -30.59 5.96 30.30
CA MET A 1 -30.19 4.79 31.13
C MET A 1 -29.32 3.90 30.25
N HIS A 2 -28.00 4.08 30.29
CA HIS A 2 -27.04 3.22 31.01
C HIS A 2 -27.11 1.75 30.63
N TYR A 3 -26.09 1.24 29.93
CA TYR A 3 -25.12 0.21 30.36
C TYR A 3 -23.96 0.24 29.35
N SER A 4 -22.77 0.76 29.65
CA SER A 4 -21.70 0.29 30.56
C SER A 4 -20.65 -0.54 29.83
N ILE A 5 -19.53 0.15 29.54
CA ILE A 5 -18.25 -0.34 29.03
C ILE A 5 -17.55 -1.11 30.15
N LEU A 6 -17.08 -2.32 29.85
CA LEU A 6 -16.31 -3.14 30.78
C LEU A 6 -14.86 -2.63 30.84
N SER A 7 -14.53 -1.98 31.95
CA SER A 7 -13.17 -1.66 32.38
C SER A 7 -12.66 -2.80 33.27
N VAL A 8 -11.48 -3.32 32.99
CA VAL A 8 -10.75 -4.21 33.91
C VAL A 8 -9.42 -3.53 34.23
N GLU A 9 -9.36 -2.95 35.42
CA GLU A 9 -8.15 -2.40 36.02
C GLU A 9 -7.42 -3.46 36.88
N LYS A 10 -6.09 -3.38 36.83
CA LYS A 10 -5.09 -3.65 37.89
C LYS A 10 -4.78 -5.08 38.31
N LEU A 11 -3.53 -5.48 38.04
CA LEU A 11 -2.62 -5.83 39.14
C LEU A 11 -1.21 -5.29 38.86
N PHE A 12 -0.77 -4.38 39.72
CA PHE A 12 0.61 -3.90 39.88
C PHE A 12 1.28 -4.80 40.93
N ALA A 13 2.46 -5.34 40.66
CA ALA A 13 3.36 -5.82 41.70
C ALA A 13 4.82 -5.60 41.28
N LEU A 14 5.50 -4.75 42.05
CA LEU A 14 6.93 -4.46 41.99
C LEU A 14 7.79 -5.71 42.23
N GLY A 15 8.95 -5.76 41.59
CA GLY A 15 10.02 -6.70 41.89
C GLY A 15 11.39 -6.18 41.46
N PHE A 16 11.90 -5.16 42.14
CA PHE A 16 13.26 -4.63 42.00
C PHE A 16 14.26 -5.62 42.61
N ARG A 17 15.29 -6.09 41.87
CA ARG A 17 16.57 -6.54 42.46
C ARG A 17 17.74 -6.46 41.45
N LYS A 18 18.82 -5.83 41.93
CA LYS A 18 20.21 -5.67 41.43
C LYS A 18 20.79 -7.01 40.90
N GLY A 19 21.78 -7.12 40.02
CA GLY A 19 22.81 -6.21 39.47
C GLY A 19 23.99 -7.08 38.95
N VAL A 20 25.07 -6.43 38.49
CA VAL A 20 26.41 -6.91 38.04
C VAL A 20 26.61 -6.73 36.52
N PHE A 21 27.23 -5.64 36.02
CA PHE A 21 28.65 -5.22 35.98
C PHE A 21 29.58 -6.12 35.13
N VAL A 22 29.92 -5.66 33.92
CA VAL A 22 31.24 -5.87 33.31
C VAL A 22 31.69 -4.56 32.63
N THR A 23 32.94 -4.21 32.92
CA THR A 23 33.72 -3.01 32.64
C THR A 23 34.45 -3.06 31.29
N SER A 24 34.67 -1.91 30.64
CA SER A 24 35.99 -1.32 30.25
C SER A 24 35.86 -0.82 28.80
N SER A 25 36.35 0.33 28.32
CA SER A 25 37.45 1.19 28.76
C SER A 25 37.20 2.68 28.47
N ILE A 26 37.87 3.49 29.28
CA ILE A 26 37.98 4.95 29.31
C ILE A 26 39.00 5.44 28.28
N CYS A 27 38.76 6.60 27.66
CA CYS A 27 39.79 7.62 27.41
C CYS A 27 39.17 9.03 27.28
N ASN A 28 39.46 9.82 28.32
CA ASN A 28 39.43 11.27 28.55
C ASN A 28 40.16 12.09 27.44
N PHE A 29 40.11 13.42 27.26
CA PHE A 29 39.40 14.60 27.78
C PHE A 29 40.01 15.79 27.00
N SER A 30 39.24 16.75 26.49
CA SER A 30 39.78 18.08 26.20
C SER A 30 38.69 19.16 26.25
N THR A 31 38.87 20.08 27.18
CA THR A 31 38.04 21.22 27.51
C THR A 31 38.25 22.39 26.57
N LYS A 32 37.17 22.92 25.98
CA LYS A 32 36.93 24.36 25.80
C LYS A 32 35.48 24.60 25.40
N GLY A 33 34.76 25.35 26.24
CA GLY A 33 33.32 25.50 26.16
C GLY A 33 32.81 26.42 25.05
N LYS A 34 31.52 26.26 24.70
CA LYS A 34 30.64 27.35 24.28
C LYS A 34 29.17 26.91 24.27
N LYS A 35 28.35 27.72 24.94
CA LYS A 35 26.87 27.89 24.85
C LYS A 35 25.97 26.66 25.09
N ARG A 36 25.38 26.63 26.28
CA ARG A 36 24.04 26.08 26.51
C ARG A 36 23.04 26.85 25.64
N SER A 37 22.42 26.19 24.67
CA SER A 37 21.23 26.70 23.97
C SER A 37 19.98 26.17 24.68
N LYS A 38 19.30 27.11 25.35
CA LYS A 38 17.88 27.19 25.74
C LYS A 38 17.04 25.90 25.69
N SER A 39 16.53 25.56 26.88
CA SER A 39 15.30 24.81 27.10
C SER A 39 14.16 25.34 26.24
N ASP A 40 13.35 24.41 25.71
CA ASP A 40 12.12 24.68 24.99
C ASP A 40 11.30 25.77 25.68
N GLY A 41 10.90 26.76 24.87
CA GLY A 41 10.21 27.95 25.31
C GLY A 41 8.94 27.59 26.06
N SER A 42 8.90 28.00 27.32
CA SER A 42 7.64 28.37 27.97
C SER A 42 7.04 29.52 27.16
N ASP A 43 6.04 29.25 26.32
CA ASP A 43 5.19 30.29 25.76
C ASP A 43 4.33 30.87 26.89
N SER A 44 4.92 31.79 27.66
CA SER A 44 4.22 32.67 28.58
C SER A 44 3.54 33.77 27.78
N ASN A 45 2.30 33.51 27.36
CA ASN A 45 1.32 34.49 26.91
C ASN A 45 -0.08 34.02 27.39
N ASP A 46 -0.25 33.84 28.70
CA ASP A 46 -1.50 33.37 29.32
C ASP A 46 -2.49 34.51 29.66
N GLU A 47 -2.24 35.75 29.24
CA GLU A 47 -2.98 36.93 29.73
C GLU A 47 -4.17 37.39 28.86
N ASN A 48 -4.65 36.60 27.88
CA ASN A 48 -5.94 36.89 27.21
C ASN A 48 -6.54 35.68 26.46
N LEU A 49 -6.49 34.47 27.04
CA LEU A 49 -7.19 33.31 26.47
C LEU A 49 -8.70 33.42 26.75
N SER A 50 -9.52 33.28 25.72
CA SER A 50 -10.97 33.24 25.90
C SER A 50 -11.37 32.06 26.78
N LYS A 51 -12.48 32.17 27.52
CA LYS A 51 -13.00 31.06 28.36
C LYS A 51 -13.15 29.75 27.58
N LYS A 52 -13.45 29.83 26.28
CA LYS A 52 -13.56 28.69 25.36
C LYS A 52 -12.23 28.00 25.12
N GLU A 53 -11.15 28.76 24.93
CA GLU A 53 -9.80 28.21 24.70
C GLU A 53 -9.22 27.59 25.97
N LEU A 54 -9.49 28.18 27.14
CA LEU A 54 -9.09 27.62 28.42
C LEU A 54 -9.78 26.26 28.68
N ALA A 55 -11.09 26.19 28.46
CA ALA A 55 -11.86 24.95 28.60
C ALA A 55 -11.39 23.86 27.61
N LEU A 56 -11.07 24.26 26.37
CA LEU A 56 -10.52 23.36 25.37
C LEU A 56 -9.15 22.82 25.77
N LYS A 57 -8.24 23.68 26.28
CA LYS A 57 -6.92 23.27 26.76
C LYS A 57 -7.03 22.24 27.88
N GLN A 58 -7.91 22.49 28.87
CA GLN A 58 -8.17 21.54 29.95
C GLN A 58 -8.70 20.20 29.45
N ALA A 59 -9.63 20.20 28.49
CA ALA A 59 -10.14 18.97 27.90
C ALA A 59 -9.04 18.19 27.14
N LEU A 60 -8.19 18.89 26.37
CA LEU A 60 -7.06 18.28 25.68
C LEU A 60 -6.04 17.66 26.65
N ASP A 61 -5.75 18.34 27.77
CA ASP A 61 -4.85 17.84 28.81
C ASP A 61 -5.43 16.61 29.52
N GLN A 62 -6.74 16.58 29.78
CA GLN A 62 -7.43 15.43 30.35
C GLN A 62 -7.39 14.21 29.42
N ILE A 63 -7.63 14.41 28.12
CA ILE A 63 -7.54 13.35 27.10
C ILE A 63 -6.10 12.82 27.05
N THR A 64 -5.12 13.72 27.01
CA THR A 64 -3.69 13.36 26.96
C THR A 64 -3.24 12.59 28.21
N THR A 65 -3.76 12.96 29.38
CA THR A 65 -3.47 12.27 30.66
C THR A 65 -4.09 10.88 30.71
N SER A 66 -5.32 10.74 30.18
CA SER A 66 -6.08 9.48 30.23
C SER A 66 -5.64 8.47 29.17
N PHE A 67 -5.28 8.94 27.97
CA PHE A 67 -5.01 8.10 26.80
C PHE A 67 -3.57 8.18 26.29
N GLY A 68 -2.71 8.97 26.95
CA GLY A 68 -1.31 9.14 26.60
C GLY A 68 -1.04 10.29 25.62
N LYS A 69 0.25 10.64 25.48
CA LYS A 69 0.73 11.66 24.55
C LYS A 69 0.41 11.27 23.10
N GLY A 70 -0.19 12.19 22.34
CA GLY A 70 -0.55 11.98 20.94
C GLY A 70 -1.95 11.40 20.70
N SER A 71 -2.71 11.12 21.75
CA SER A 71 -4.12 10.67 21.67
C SER A 71 -5.04 11.71 21.01
N ILE A 72 -4.73 13.00 21.17
CA ILE A 72 -5.38 14.09 20.46
C ILE A 72 -4.37 15.19 20.14
N MET A 73 -4.39 15.67 18.90
CA MET A 73 -3.46 16.69 18.41
C MET A 73 -4.16 17.56 17.37
N TRP A 74 -3.69 18.80 17.23
CA TRP A 74 -4.09 19.64 16.11
C TRP A 74 -3.54 19.06 14.81
N LEU A 75 -4.40 18.89 13.79
CA LEU A 75 -4.03 18.30 12.51
C LEU A 75 -2.78 18.97 11.90
N GLY A 76 -2.79 20.30 11.79
CA GLY A 76 -1.66 21.08 11.23
C GLY A 76 -0.38 21.06 12.06
N ARG A 77 -0.42 20.62 13.32
CA ARG A 77 0.77 20.42 14.17
C ARG A 77 1.28 18.98 14.14
N SER A 78 0.45 18.03 13.71
CA SER A 78 0.81 16.62 13.50
C SER A 78 1.45 16.41 12.12
N THR A 79 1.02 17.20 11.13
CA THR A 79 1.51 17.14 9.76
C THR A 79 2.66 18.12 9.54
N SER A 80 3.89 17.77 9.94
CA SER A 80 4.99 18.08 9.02
C SER A 80 4.61 17.43 7.68
N HIS A 81 4.87 18.05 6.52
CA HIS A 81 4.69 17.48 5.17
C HIS A 81 5.58 16.23 4.95
N LYS A 82 5.57 15.27 5.87
CA LYS A 82 6.21 13.98 5.76
C LYS A 82 5.42 13.24 4.71
N GLN A 83 6.04 13.08 3.55
CA GLN A 83 5.61 12.10 2.56
C GLN A 83 5.34 10.79 3.30
N VAL A 84 4.16 10.22 3.08
CA VAL A 84 3.83 8.92 3.66
C VAL A 84 4.91 7.94 3.20
N PRO A 85 5.61 7.24 4.12
CA PRO A 85 6.64 6.30 3.71
C PRO A 85 6.01 5.20 2.84
N VAL A 86 6.67 4.86 1.74
CA VAL A 86 6.17 3.88 0.76
C VAL A 86 7.13 2.72 0.56
N VAL A 87 6.59 1.59 0.10
CA VAL A 87 7.35 0.44 -0.41
C VAL A 87 7.00 0.29 -1.89
N SER A 88 8.01 0.16 -2.74
CA SER A 88 7.79 -0.08 -4.18
C SER A 88 7.06 -1.40 -4.41
N THR A 89 6.22 -1.44 -5.43
CA THR A 89 5.55 -2.67 -5.88
C THR A 89 6.43 -3.58 -6.73
N GLY A 90 7.65 -3.15 -7.06
CA GLY A 90 8.52 -3.78 -8.04
C GLY A 90 8.10 -3.50 -9.50
N SER A 91 6.92 -2.92 -9.73
CA SER A 91 6.46 -2.44 -11.04
C SER A 91 6.54 -0.92 -11.10
N PHE A 92 7.31 -0.41 -12.07
CA PHE A 92 7.47 1.03 -12.25
C PHE A 92 6.14 1.69 -12.66
N SER A 93 5.38 1.03 -13.54
CA SER A 93 4.07 1.56 -13.97
C SER A 93 3.04 1.57 -12.85
N LEU A 94 3.06 0.57 -11.96
CA LEU A 94 2.15 0.50 -10.81
C LEU A 94 2.50 1.52 -9.75
N ASP A 95 3.78 1.74 -9.46
CA ASP A 95 4.23 2.77 -8.52
C ASP A 95 3.81 4.19 -8.96
N ILE A 96 3.90 4.48 -10.26
CA ILE A 96 3.39 5.73 -10.84
C ILE A 96 1.87 5.79 -10.73
N ALA A 97 1.18 4.72 -11.08
CA ALA A 97 -0.29 4.68 -11.04
C ALA A 97 -0.81 4.87 -9.60
N LEU A 98 -0.06 4.45 -8.58
CA LEU A 98 -0.39 4.69 -7.17
C LEU A 98 -0.26 6.15 -6.76
N GLY A 99 0.44 6.98 -7.53
CA GLY A 99 0.58 8.43 -7.35
C GLY A 99 1.54 8.86 -6.23
N ILE A 100 1.83 7.97 -5.29
CA ILE A 100 2.79 8.20 -4.19
C ILE A 100 4.09 7.40 -4.36
N GLY A 101 4.28 6.73 -5.50
CA GLY A 101 5.50 5.97 -5.81
C GLY A 101 5.58 4.58 -5.18
N GLY A 102 4.48 4.06 -4.62
CA GLY A 102 4.43 2.72 -4.03
C GLY A 102 3.25 2.52 -3.08
N LEU A 103 3.29 1.43 -2.32
CA LEU A 103 2.30 1.11 -1.30
C LEU A 103 2.61 1.84 0.01
N PRO A 104 1.62 2.45 0.68
CA PRO A 104 1.84 3.22 1.91
C PRO A 104 2.14 2.30 3.10
N LYS A 105 3.26 2.52 3.80
CA LYS A 105 3.60 1.81 5.05
C LYS A 105 2.60 2.12 6.17
N GLY A 106 2.39 1.16 7.07
CA GLY A 106 1.47 1.27 8.20
C GLY A 106 -0.01 1.26 7.81
N ARG A 107 -0.33 0.81 6.60
CA ARG A 107 -1.71 0.74 6.08
C ARG A 107 -2.01 -0.66 5.55
N VAL A 108 -3.29 -1.01 5.58
CA VAL A 108 -3.78 -2.25 4.96
C VAL A 108 -3.96 -2.03 3.45
N VAL A 109 -3.45 -2.97 2.65
CA VAL A 109 -3.61 -3.02 1.20
C VAL A 109 -4.28 -4.34 0.84
N GLU A 110 -5.25 -4.31 -0.07
CA GLU A 110 -5.91 -5.51 -0.59
C GLU A 110 -5.54 -5.70 -2.06
N ILE A 111 -5.00 -6.87 -2.41
CA ILE A 111 -4.77 -7.29 -3.80
C ILE A 111 -5.71 -8.47 -4.08
N TYR A 112 -6.62 -8.30 -5.03
CA TYR A 112 -7.62 -9.32 -5.36
C TYR A 112 -7.79 -9.48 -6.86
N GLY A 113 -8.23 -10.67 -7.28
CA GLY A 113 -8.43 -11.00 -8.67
C GLY A 113 -8.54 -12.51 -8.90
N PRO A 114 -8.73 -12.94 -10.16
CA PRO A 114 -8.82 -14.35 -10.52
C PRO A 114 -7.59 -15.17 -10.10
N GLU A 115 -7.71 -16.48 -10.15
CA GLU A 115 -6.56 -17.40 -10.04
C GLU A 115 -5.55 -17.13 -11.18
N ALA A 116 -4.27 -17.39 -10.91
CA ALA A 116 -3.17 -17.18 -11.86
C ALA A 116 -3.08 -15.75 -12.47
N SER A 117 -3.63 -14.75 -11.77
CA SER A 117 -3.56 -13.34 -12.17
C SER A 117 -2.26 -12.64 -11.78
N GLY A 118 -1.45 -13.24 -10.91
CA GLY A 118 -0.17 -12.69 -10.44
C GLY A 118 -0.19 -12.04 -9.07
N LYS A 119 -1.23 -12.26 -8.24
CA LYS A 119 -1.35 -11.72 -6.87
C LYS A 119 -0.10 -11.99 -6.01
N THR A 120 0.22 -13.27 -5.83
CA THR A 120 1.37 -13.73 -5.05
C THR A 120 2.68 -13.22 -5.64
N THR A 121 2.81 -13.19 -6.96
CA THR A 121 3.99 -12.62 -7.65
C THR A 121 4.19 -11.14 -7.30
N VAL A 122 3.14 -10.32 -7.35
CA VAL A 122 3.23 -8.90 -6.95
C VAL A 122 3.56 -8.77 -5.47
N ALA A 123 2.97 -9.61 -4.61
CA ALA A 123 3.26 -9.59 -3.17
C ALA A 123 4.73 -9.96 -2.86
N LEU A 124 5.30 -10.92 -3.58
CA LEU A 124 6.72 -11.28 -3.47
C LEU A 124 7.63 -10.16 -3.96
N HIS A 125 7.25 -9.43 -5.01
CA HIS A 125 7.99 -8.23 -5.45
C HIS A 125 7.98 -7.13 -4.37
N VAL A 126 6.85 -6.89 -3.71
CA VAL A 126 6.76 -5.95 -2.58
C VAL A 126 7.69 -6.38 -1.43
N ILE A 127 7.75 -7.67 -1.11
CA ILE A 127 8.66 -8.22 -0.11
C ILE A 127 10.12 -8.00 -0.52
N ALA A 128 10.48 -8.33 -1.76
CA ALA A 128 11.84 -8.14 -2.26
C ALA A 128 12.27 -6.66 -2.19
N GLU A 129 11.39 -5.73 -2.57
CA GLU A 129 11.65 -4.29 -2.47
C GLU A 129 11.77 -3.80 -1.02
N ALA A 130 10.97 -4.33 -0.09
CA ALA A 130 11.11 -4.02 1.32
C ALA A 130 12.42 -4.57 1.93
N GLN A 131 12.80 -5.79 1.59
CA GLN A 131 14.05 -6.41 2.04
C GLN A 131 15.29 -5.69 1.49
N LYS A 132 15.25 -5.18 0.25
CA LYS A 132 16.32 -4.32 -0.30
C LYS A 132 16.55 -3.05 0.53
N GLN A 133 15.51 -2.56 1.20
CA GLN A 133 15.60 -1.42 2.13
C GLN A 133 16.00 -1.84 3.56
N GLY A 134 16.37 -3.11 3.77
CA GLY A 134 16.73 -3.67 5.08
C GLY A 134 15.55 -3.99 5.98
N GLY A 135 14.31 -4.00 5.44
CA GLY A 135 13.11 -4.26 6.22
C GLY A 135 12.86 -5.74 6.49
N TYR A 136 12.26 -6.05 7.64
CA TYR A 136 11.83 -7.41 7.96
C TYR A 136 10.46 -7.69 7.33
N CYS A 137 10.33 -8.84 6.68
CA CYS A 137 9.11 -9.24 6.00
C CYS A 137 8.57 -10.56 6.55
N VAL A 138 7.26 -10.69 6.56
CA VAL A 138 6.56 -11.92 6.91
C VAL A 138 5.62 -12.33 5.79
N PHE A 139 5.63 -13.61 5.45
CA PHE A 139 4.68 -14.24 4.55
C PHE A 139 3.84 -15.25 5.34
N VAL A 140 2.53 -15.01 5.41
CA VAL A 140 1.55 -15.92 5.99
C VAL A 140 0.89 -16.67 4.85
N ASP A 141 1.33 -17.90 4.63
CA ASP A 141 0.88 -18.79 3.57
C ASP A 141 -0.26 -19.68 4.08
N ALA A 142 -1.48 -19.19 3.99
CA ALA A 142 -2.67 -19.99 4.31
C ALA A 142 -3.10 -20.88 3.13
N GLU A 143 -2.51 -20.73 1.94
CA GLU A 143 -2.78 -21.60 0.78
C GLU A 143 -1.84 -22.82 0.72
N HIS A 144 -0.73 -22.80 1.47
CA HIS A 144 0.36 -23.78 1.39
C HIS A 144 0.91 -23.93 -0.04
N ALA A 145 0.98 -22.81 -0.76
CA ALA A 145 1.28 -22.78 -2.20
C ALA A 145 2.51 -21.92 -2.56
N LEU A 146 3.24 -21.40 -1.55
CA LEU A 146 4.43 -20.62 -1.81
C LEU A 146 5.54 -21.50 -2.41
N ASP A 147 6.07 -21.09 -3.57
CA ASP A 147 7.25 -21.68 -4.20
C ASP A 147 8.50 -20.86 -3.83
N PRO A 148 9.42 -21.42 -3.01
CA PRO A 148 10.67 -20.73 -2.65
C PRO A 148 11.54 -20.40 -3.86
N ALA A 149 11.58 -21.24 -4.89
CA ALA A 149 12.42 -21.01 -6.07
C ALA A 149 11.96 -19.78 -6.85
N LEU A 150 10.63 -19.58 -6.98
CA LEU A 150 10.07 -18.37 -7.56
C LEU A 150 10.37 -17.13 -6.70
N ALA A 151 10.27 -17.24 -5.38
CA ALA A 151 10.57 -16.13 -4.48
C ALA A 151 12.04 -15.68 -4.62
N GLU A 152 12.97 -16.62 -4.63
CA GLU A 152 14.40 -16.35 -4.82
C GLU A 152 14.68 -15.74 -6.19
N ALA A 153 14.05 -16.26 -7.25
CA ALA A 153 14.21 -15.72 -8.60
C ALA A 153 13.70 -14.28 -8.76
N ILE A 154 12.67 -13.90 -7.98
CA ILE A 154 12.18 -12.52 -7.89
C ILE A 154 13.17 -11.61 -7.11
N GLY A 155 14.05 -12.20 -6.29
CA GLY A 155 15.01 -11.50 -5.47
C GLY A 155 14.60 -11.36 -4.00
N VAL A 156 13.66 -12.20 -3.53
CA VAL A 156 13.36 -12.33 -2.11
C VAL A 156 14.53 -13.04 -1.41
N ASN A 157 15.01 -12.46 -0.31
CA ASN A 157 15.95 -13.13 0.57
C ASN A 157 15.17 -14.12 1.46
N THR A 158 15.16 -15.38 1.06
CA THR A 158 14.43 -16.46 1.75
C THR A 158 14.99 -16.78 3.13
N GLU A 159 16.30 -16.57 3.35
CA GLU A 159 16.92 -16.75 4.68
C GLU A 159 16.41 -15.72 5.69
N ASN A 160 16.03 -14.53 5.23
CA ASN A 160 15.50 -13.44 6.07
C ASN A 160 14.02 -13.15 5.78
N LEU A 161 13.24 -14.19 5.45
CA LEU A 161 11.79 -14.13 5.31
C LEU A 161 11.14 -15.01 6.38
N LEU A 162 10.33 -14.41 7.25
CA LEU A 162 9.53 -15.19 8.19
C LEU A 162 8.34 -15.80 7.46
N LEU A 163 8.28 -17.14 7.42
CA LEU A 163 7.16 -17.88 6.83
C LEU A 163 6.29 -18.46 7.94
N SER A 164 4.97 -18.29 7.83
CA SER A 164 3.99 -18.96 8.69
C SER A 164 2.96 -19.69 7.84
N GLN A 165 2.65 -20.91 8.23
CA GLN A 165 1.63 -21.76 7.61
C GLN A 165 0.58 -22.08 8.69
N PRO A 166 -0.43 -21.18 8.88
CA PRO A 166 -1.43 -21.34 9.92
C PRO A 166 -2.49 -22.39 9.55
N ASP A 167 -3.03 -23.09 10.55
CA ASP A 167 -4.09 -24.08 10.41
C ASP A 167 -5.48 -23.44 10.21
N CYS A 168 -5.68 -22.21 10.73
CA CYS A 168 -6.93 -21.47 10.63
C CYS A 168 -6.74 -19.94 10.52
N GLY A 169 -7.81 -19.25 10.12
CA GLY A 169 -7.80 -17.79 9.93
C GLY A 169 -7.58 -17.00 11.22
N GLU A 170 -8.12 -17.47 12.35
CA GLU A 170 -7.95 -16.83 13.66
C GLU A 170 -6.49 -16.87 14.10
N GLN A 171 -5.81 -18.00 13.87
CA GLN A 171 -4.38 -18.15 14.14
C GLN A 171 -3.55 -17.22 13.24
N ALA A 172 -3.88 -17.17 11.94
CA ALA A 172 -3.24 -16.27 10.99
C ALA A 172 -3.32 -14.80 11.47
N LEU A 173 -4.52 -14.34 11.83
CA LEU A 173 -4.75 -12.96 12.27
C LEU A 173 -4.10 -12.67 13.64
N SER A 174 -4.08 -13.63 14.57
CA SER A 174 -3.41 -13.47 15.87
C SER A 174 -1.88 -13.35 15.71
N LEU A 175 -1.30 -14.10 14.78
CA LEU A 175 0.10 -14.01 14.43
C LEU A 175 0.43 -12.64 13.81
N VAL A 176 -0.40 -12.17 12.88
CA VAL A 176 -0.27 -10.83 12.28
C VAL A 176 -0.35 -9.74 13.34
N ASP A 177 -1.30 -9.79 14.28
CA ASP A 177 -1.41 -8.82 15.38
C ASP A 177 -0.14 -8.78 16.24
N THR A 178 0.36 -9.96 16.62
CA THR A 178 1.58 -10.07 17.44
C THR A 178 2.79 -9.46 16.74
N LEU A 179 2.95 -9.74 15.44
CA LEU A 179 4.05 -9.20 14.64
C LEU A 179 3.96 -7.68 14.47
N ILE A 180 2.78 -7.13 14.20
CA ILE A 180 2.58 -5.68 14.08
C ILE A 180 2.90 -4.99 15.42
N ARG A 181 2.45 -5.56 16.54
CA ARG A 181 2.69 -5.02 17.89
C ARG A 181 4.18 -5.01 18.28
N SER A 182 5.00 -5.88 17.68
CA SER A 182 6.44 -5.85 17.89
C SER A 182 7.13 -4.60 17.33
N GLY A 183 6.48 -3.90 16.39
CA GLY A 183 7.03 -2.72 15.70
C GLY A 183 8.26 -3.00 14.84
N SER A 184 8.63 -4.27 14.64
CA SER A 184 9.89 -4.67 14.00
C SER A 184 9.73 -5.15 12.56
N VAL A 185 8.48 -5.27 12.06
CA VAL A 185 8.16 -5.79 10.72
C VAL A 185 7.68 -4.66 9.82
N ASP A 186 8.23 -4.59 8.61
CA ASP A 186 7.90 -3.59 7.60
C ASP A 186 6.72 -4.01 6.71
N VAL A 187 6.69 -5.29 6.32
CA VAL A 187 5.67 -5.85 5.42
C VAL A 187 5.20 -7.19 5.95
N VAL A 188 3.87 -7.34 6.07
CA VAL A 188 3.21 -8.62 6.31
C VAL A 188 2.30 -8.91 5.14
N VAL A 189 2.56 -10.01 4.44
CA VAL A 189 1.70 -10.54 3.38
C VAL A 189 0.89 -11.68 3.96
N VAL A 190 -0.42 -11.65 3.74
CA VAL A 190 -1.32 -12.77 4.05
C VAL A 190 -1.87 -13.27 2.72
N ASP A 191 -1.42 -14.44 2.29
CA ASP A 191 -1.92 -15.11 1.10
C ASP A 191 -3.01 -16.09 1.50
N SER A 192 -4.22 -15.89 0.99
CA SER A 192 -5.42 -16.54 1.48
C SER A 192 -6.21 -17.20 0.36
N VAL A 193 -6.66 -18.43 0.60
CA VAL A 193 -7.56 -19.17 -0.29
C VAL A 193 -8.86 -18.42 -0.52
N ARG A 194 -9.25 -18.26 -1.79
CA ARG A 194 -10.54 -17.68 -2.16
C ARG A 194 -11.62 -18.73 -2.12
N ALA A 195 -12.63 -18.56 -1.27
CA ALA A 195 -13.90 -19.26 -1.44
C ALA A 195 -14.65 -18.63 -2.64
N LYS A 196 -14.76 -19.36 -3.75
CA LYS A 196 -15.49 -18.92 -4.95
C LYS A 196 -16.99 -19.11 -4.72
N LEU A 197 -17.68 -18.08 -4.20
CA LEU A 197 -19.14 -18.07 -4.27
C LEU A 197 -19.58 -17.45 -5.60
N SER A 198 -19.99 -18.30 -6.54
CA SER A 198 -20.77 -17.87 -7.69
C SER A 198 -22.24 -17.79 -7.26
N THR A 199 -22.72 -16.61 -6.90
CA THR A 199 -24.16 -16.38 -6.80
C THR A 199 -24.71 -16.35 -8.22
N PHE A 200 -25.42 -17.40 -8.62
CA PHE A 200 -26.19 -17.42 -9.86
C PHE A 200 -27.38 -16.47 -9.71
N GLY A 201 -27.32 -15.28 -10.30
CA GLY A 201 -28.43 -14.32 -10.29
C GLY A 201 -28.05 -12.92 -10.82
N PHE A 202 -28.99 -12.26 -11.50
CA PHE A 202 -28.85 -10.88 -11.99
C PHE A 202 -28.53 -9.91 -10.83
N GLY A 203 -27.40 -9.22 -10.91
CA GLY A 203 -27.06 -8.09 -10.01
C GLY A 203 -26.12 -8.39 -8.84
N GLY A 204 -25.68 -9.63 -8.64
CA GLY A 204 -24.68 -9.97 -7.62
C GLY A 204 -23.24 -9.55 -8.00
N PRO A 205 -22.35 -9.29 -7.03
CA PRO A 205 -20.95 -9.01 -7.33
C PRO A 205 -20.30 -10.22 -8.00
N THR A 206 -19.71 -10.00 -9.19
CA THR A 206 -19.02 -11.03 -9.98
C THR A 206 -17.77 -11.59 -9.30
N GLU A 207 -17.27 -10.86 -8.29
CA GLU A 207 -16.09 -11.19 -7.53
C GLU A 207 -16.28 -10.84 -6.04
N VAL A 208 -16.28 -11.86 -5.17
CA VAL A 208 -16.26 -11.68 -3.71
C VAL A 208 -14.84 -11.87 -3.17
N THR A 209 -14.44 -11.04 -2.20
CA THR A 209 -13.15 -11.15 -1.50
C THR A 209 -13.36 -11.74 -0.11
N CYS A 210 -12.32 -12.40 0.42
CA CYS A 210 -12.36 -13.02 1.74
C CYS A 210 -12.43 -11.92 2.83
N GLY A 211 -13.01 -12.25 4.00
CA GLY A 211 -13.16 -11.30 5.11
C GLY A 211 -14.35 -10.34 5.01
N GLY A 212 -15.28 -10.59 4.09
CA GLY A 212 -16.53 -9.84 3.97
C GLY A 212 -16.34 -8.38 3.55
N ASN A 213 -17.16 -7.48 4.11
CA ASN A 213 -17.09 -6.06 3.76
C ASN A 213 -16.06 -5.26 4.58
N ALA A 214 -15.61 -5.77 5.73
CA ALA A 214 -14.71 -5.03 6.63
C ALA A 214 -13.41 -4.62 5.92
N LEU A 215 -12.75 -5.56 5.23
CA LEU A 215 -11.48 -5.30 4.54
C LEU A 215 -11.61 -4.17 3.51
N LYS A 216 -12.76 -4.07 2.82
CA LYS A 216 -13.02 -3.01 1.83
C LYS A 216 -12.99 -1.61 2.45
N PHE A 217 -13.38 -1.47 3.72
CA PHE A 217 -13.38 -0.19 4.44
C PHE A 217 -12.00 0.12 5.04
N TYR A 218 -11.35 -0.88 5.66
CA TYR A 218 -10.04 -0.77 6.28
C TYR A 218 -8.91 -0.53 5.28
N ALA A 219 -8.96 -1.19 4.11
CA ALA A 219 -7.93 -1.04 3.08
C ALA A 219 -7.78 0.43 2.65
N SER A 220 -6.55 0.94 2.67
CA SER A 220 -6.21 2.27 2.15
C SER A 220 -6.00 2.24 0.65
N VAL A 221 -5.50 1.12 0.12
CA VAL A 221 -5.36 0.85 -1.31
C VAL A 221 -6.00 -0.50 -1.63
N ARG A 222 -6.74 -0.57 -2.73
CA ARG A 222 -7.31 -1.81 -3.24
C ARG A 222 -6.94 -1.99 -4.71
N LEU A 223 -6.31 -3.10 -5.04
CA LEU A 223 -5.80 -3.43 -6.36
C LEU A 223 -6.58 -4.61 -6.93
N ASN A 224 -7.23 -4.40 -8.08
CA ASN A 224 -7.85 -5.46 -8.87
C ASN A 224 -6.86 -5.90 -9.95
N ILE A 225 -6.31 -7.10 -9.82
CA ILE A 225 -5.33 -7.66 -10.75
C ILE A 225 -5.98 -8.69 -11.66
N ARG A 226 -5.73 -8.57 -12.96
CA ARG A 226 -6.29 -9.48 -13.98
C ARG A 226 -5.24 -9.82 -15.01
N ARG A 227 -5.19 -11.09 -15.40
CA ARG A 227 -4.43 -11.53 -16.58
C ARG A 227 -5.23 -11.17 -17.83
N THR A 228 -4.68 -10.31 -18.68
CA THR A 228 -5.32 -9.88 -19.94
C THR A 228 -4.91 -10.73 -21.12
N GLY A 229 -3.74 -11.37 -21.07
CA GLY A 229 -3.24 -12.17 -22.18
C GLY A 229 -2.02 -12.99 -21.80
N LEU A 230 -1.49 -13.72 -22.78
CA LEU A 230 -0.27 -14.50 -22.68
C LEU A 230 0.82 -13.81 -23.51
N VAL A 231 2.03 -13.75 -22.96
CA VAL A 231 3.22 -13.28 -23.68
C VAL A 231 3.86 -14.50 -24.34
N LYS A 232 4.05 -14.43 -25.67
CA LYS A 232 4.62 -15.52 -26.46
C LYS A 232 5.91 -15.08 -27.16
N LYS A 233 6.87 -15.99 -27.25
CA LYS A 233 8.09 -15.84 -28.05
C LYS A 233 8.15 -16.97 -29.07
N GLY A 234 7.70 -16.69 -30.30
CA GLY A 234 7.42 -17.75 -31.26
C GLY A 234 6.21 -18.57 -30.83
N GLU A 235 6.38 -19.88 -30.69
CA GLU A 235 5.34 -20.82 -30.26
C GLU A 235 5.26 -20.97 -28.73
N GLU A 236 6.34 -20.64 -28.02
CA GLU A 236 6.44 -20.81 -26.57
C GLU A 236 5.74 -19.68 -25.82
N THR A 237 5.02 -20.05 -24.76
CA THR A 237 4.41 -19.08 -23.83
C THR A 237 5.40 -18.77 -22.72
N VAL A 238 5.92 -17.55 -22.72
CA VAL A 238 7.00 -17.10 -21.82
C VAL A 238 6.48 -16.36 -20.59
N GLY A 239 5.21 -15.93 -20.62
CA GLY A 239 4.66 -15.14 -19.53
C GLY A 239 3.20 -14.78 -19.68
N SER A 240 2.75 -13.87 -18.81
CA SER A 240 1.38 -13.36 -18.76
C SER A 240 1.40 -11.83 -18.83
N GLN A 241 0.50 -11.26 -19.62
CA GLN A 241 0.24 -9.83 -19.58
C GLN A 241 -0.81 -9.55 -18.51
N VAL A 242 -0.51 -8.60 -17.63
CA VAL A 242 -1.29 -8.33 -16.43
C VAL A 242 -1.70 -6.87 -16.42
N LEU A 243 -2.97 -6.63 -16.06
CA LEU A 243 -3.54 -5.32 -15.83
C LEU A 243 -3.94 -5.22 -14.36
N VAL A 244 -3.47 -4.17 -13.69
CA VAL A 244 -3.85 -3.81 -12.33
C VAL A 244 -4.67 -2.53 -12.35
N LYS A 245 -5.89 -2.57 -11.83
CA LYS A 245 -6.74 -1.40 -11.62
C LYS A 245 -6.74 -1.02 -10.14
N ILE A 246 -6.42 0.24 -9.84
CA ILE A 246 -6.48 0.78 -8.49
C ILE A 246 -7.93 1.17 -8.21
N VAL A 247 -8.70 0.28 -7.57
CA VAL A 247 -10.14 0.52 -7.35
C VAL A 247 -10.41 1.39 -6.13
N LYS A 248 -9.43 1.54 -5.24
CA LYS A 248 -9.48 2.44 -4.08
C LYS A 248 -8.08 2.95 -3.80
N ASN A 249 -7.96 4.24 -3.55
CA ASN A 249 -6.71 4.87 -3.12
C ASN A 249 -7.06 6.04 -2.19
N LYS A 250 -6.61 5.98 -0.92
CA LYS A 250 -6.80 7.05 0.07
C LYS A 250 -5.65 8.08 0.08
N HIS A 251 -4.64 7.91 -0.78
CA HIS A 251 -3.41 8.71 -0.76
C HIS A 251 -3.16 9.48 -2.06
N ALA A 252 -3.77 9.07 -3.17
CA ALA A 252 -3.74 9.74 -4.46
C ALA A 252 -5.04 9.41 -5.24
N PRO A 253 -5.29 10.03 -6.41
CA PRO A 253 -6.49 9.75 -7.20
C PRO A 253 -6.65 8.25 -7.52
N PRO A 254 -7.83 7.67 -7.28
CA PRO A 254 -8.11 6.27 -7.60
C PRO A 254 -8.36 6.06 -9.12
N PHE A 255 -8.68 4.83 -9.49
CA PHE A 255 -9.11 4.38 -10.83
C PHE A 255 -8.05 4.41 -11.94
N ARG A 256 -6.82 4.78 -11.61
CA ARG A 256 -5.67 4.57 -12.49
C ARG A 256 -5.42 3.08 -12.70
N THR A 257 -4.78 2.78 -13.84
CA THR A 257 -4.43 1.42 -14.25
C THR A 257 -2.95 1.34 -14.57
N ALA A 258 -2.35 0.21 -14.22
CA ALA A 258 -1.00 -0.15 -14.61
C ALA A 258 -1.02 -1.46 -15.39
N GLN A 259 -0.20 -1.56 -16.42
CA GLN A 259 -0.08 -2.76 -17.23
C GLN A 259 1.39 -3.17 -17.30
N PHE A 260 1.66 -4.44 -17.06
CA PHE A 260 3.01 -4.99 -17.10
C PHE A 260 2.99 -6.47 -17.50
N GLU A 261 4.15 -6.99 -17.87
CA GLU A 261 4.35 -8.39 -18.21
C GLU A 261 4.98 -9.14 -17.03
N LEU A 262 4.44 -10.31 -16.71
CA LEU A 262 5.03 -11.28 -15.79
C LEU A 262 5.72 -12.37 -16.60
N GLU A 263 7.03 -12.52 -16.43
CA GLU A 263 7.80 -13.66 -16.94
C GLU A 263 7.74 -14.83 -15.97
N PHE A 264 7.46 -16.03 -16.49
CA PHE A 264 7.46 -17.23 -15.65
C PHE A 264 8.86 -17.50 -15.11
N GLY A 265 8.95 -17.76 -13.80
CA GLY A 265 10.22 -17.99 -13.11
C GLY A 265 11.08 -16.75 -12.88
N LYS A 266 10.61 -15.54 -13.21
CA LYS A 266 11.35 -14.28 -12.95
C LYS A 266 10.49 -13.18 -12.31
N GLY A 267 9.18 -13.17 -12.59
CA GLY A 267 8.26 -12.16 -12.08
C GLY A 267 8.11 -10.96 -13.01
N ILE A 268 7.93 -9.76 -12.44
CA ILE A 268 7.64 -8.52 -13.18
C ILE A 268 8.84 -8.12 -14.06
N CYS A 269 8.61 -7.92 -15.35
CA CYS A 269 9.62 -7.42 -16.27
C CYS A 269 9.60 -5.89 -16.36
N GLN A 270 10.43 -5.25 -15.52
CA GLN A 270 10.55 -3.80 -15.47
C GLN A 270 11.06 -3.19 -16.80
N GLU A 271 11.95 -3.88 -17.50
CA GLU A 271 12.53 -3.38 -18.76
C GLU A 271 11.44 -3.17 -19.81
N THR A 272 10.47 -4.09 -19.84
CA THR A 272 9.33 -4.00 -20.77
C THR A 272 8.43 -2.82 -20.43
N GLU A 273 8.15 -2.59 -19.15
CA GLU A 273 7.39 -1.42 -18.70
C GLU A 273 8.06 -0.12 -19.13
N LEU A 274 9.38 -0.02 -18.96
CA LEU A 274 10.16 1.16 -19.33
C LEU A 274 10.19 1.37 -20.85
N ILE A 275 10.23 0.31 -21.64
CA ILE A 275 10.17 0.42 -23.11
C ILE A 275 8.81 0.97 -23.55
N GLU A 276 7.72 0.47 -22.96
CA GLU A 276 6.35 0.89 -23.31
C GLU A 276 6.07 2.32 -22.89
N LEU A 277 6.44 2.69 -21.66
CA LEU A 277 6.33 4.07 -21.17
C LEU A 277 7.28 5.01 -21.92
N GLY A 278 8.53 4.60 -22.16
CA GLY A 278 9.49 5.36 -22.95
C GLY A 278 8.99 5.64 -24.37
N SER A 279 8.32 4.66 -24.99
CA SER A 279 7.71 4.83 -26.31
C SER A 279 6.52 5.79 -26.26
N LYS A 280 5.66 5.68 -25.24
CA LYS A 280 4.50 6.56 -25.04
C LYS A 280 4.90 8.02 -24.81
N HIS A 281 5.98 8.26 -24.08
CA HIS A 281 6.49 9.59 -23.74
C HIS A 281 7.61 10.09 -24.68
N LYS A 282 7.85 9.41 -25.80
CA LYS A 282 8.83 9.78 -26.85
C LYS A 282 10.31 9.80 -26.40
N PHE A 283 10.66 9.12 -25.31
CA PHE A 283 12.06 8.86 -24.94
C PHE A 283 12.67 7.72 -25.76
N ILE A 284 11.82 6.79 -26.21
CA ILE A 284 12.19 5.72 -27.13
C ILE A 284 11.40 5.94 -28.42
N THR A 285 12.09 5.94 -29.55
CA THR A 285 11.46 6.08 -30.86
C THR A 285 11.31 4.71 -31.51
N LYS A 286 10.09 4.37 -31.94
CA LYS A 286 9.79 3.11 -32.63
C LYS A 286 9.64 3.37 -34.12
N GLY A 287 10.57 2.83 -34.92
CA GLY A 287 10.56 2.88 -36.39
C GLY A 287 10.38 1.49 -36.97
N GLY A 288 9.13 1.10 -37.26
CA GLY A 288 8.81 -0.26 -37.73
C GLY A 288 9.20 -1.33 -36.70
N ALA A 289 10.15 -2.19 -37.06
CA ALA A 289 10.71 -3.23 -36.19
C ALA A 289 11.89 -2.75 -35.32
N PHE A 290 12.32 -1.49 -35.45
CA PHE A 290 13.46 -0.95 -34.73
C PHE A 290 13.03 -0.03 -33.57
N TYR A 291 13.75 -0.13 -32.45
CA TYR A 291 13.66 0.76 -31.31
C TYR A 291 14.94 1.57 -31.21
N SER A 292 14.83 2.88 -31.09
CA SER A 292 15.98 3.78 -31.00
C SER A 292 15.95 4.60 -29.71
N MET A 293 17.09 4.64 -29.01
CA MET A 293 17.26 5.34 -27.75
C MET A 293 18.70 5.89 -27.68
N ASN A 294 18.87 7.16 -27.30
CA ASN A 294 20.18 7.81 -27.15
C ASN A 294 21.13 7.64 -28.35
N GLY A 295 20.60 7.64 -29.58
CA GLY A 295 21.39 7.47 -30.82
C GLY A 295 21.76 6.03 -31.16
N GLN A 296 21.41 5.05 -30.34
CA GLN A 296 21.56 3.62 -30.63
C GLN A 296 20.25 3.05 -31.17
N SER A 297 20.34 2.08 -32.08
CA SER A 297 19.18 1.40 -32.67
C SER A 297 19.23 -0.11 -32.44
N PHE A 298 18.10 -0.67 -32.03
CA PHE A 298 17.93 -2.06 -31.65
C PHE A 298 16.85 -2.70 -32.50
N ARG A 299 17.10 -3.92 -32.99
CA ARG A 299 16.12 -4.68 -33.80
C ARG A 299 15.20 -5.48 -32.89
N GLY A 300 13.93 -5.06 -32.78
CA GLY A 300 12.90 -5.73 -32.00
C GLY A 300 12.90 -5.38 -30.51
N LYS A 301 11.81 -5.76 -29.81
CA LYS A 301 11.60 -5.51 -28.36
C LYS A 301 12.63 -6.26 -27.50
N ASP A 302 12.99 -7.48 -27.89
CA ASP A 302 13.93 -8.32 -27.15
C ASP A 302 15.34 -7.74 -27.09
N ALA A 303 15.83 -7.12 -28.17
CA ALA A 303 17.19 -6.58 -28.23
C ALA A 303 17.37 -5.38 -27.29
N ILE A 304 16.41 -4.44 -27.29
CA ILE A 304 16.43 -3.29 -26.37
C ILE A 304 16.22 -3.73 -24.92
N LYS A 305 15.40 -4.76 -24.69
CA LYS A 305 15.20 -5.35 -23.36
C LYS A 305 16.49 -5.94 -22.80
N GLN A 306 17.22 -6.72 -23.60
CA GLN A 306 18.54 -7.24 -23.21
C GLN A 306 19.55 -6.11 -22.95
N PHE A 307 19.52 -5.06 -23.77
CA PHE A 307 20.37 -3.89 -23.57
C PHE A 307 20.09 -3.18 -22.23
N LEU A 308 18.82 -2.94 -21.89
CA LEU A 308 18.43 -2.32 -20.62
C LEU A 308 18.76 -3.21 -19.42
N ALA A 309 18.61 -4.53 -19.55
CA ALA A 309 19.00 -5.48 -18.51
C ALA A 309 20.52 -5.50 -18.28
N ALA A 310 21.33 -5.37 -19.35
CA ALA A 310 22.78 -5.35 -19.26
C ALA A 310 23.36 -4.01 -18.77
N ASN A 311 22.61 -2.92 -18.85
CA ASN A 311 23.08 -1.57 -18.50
C ASN A 311 22.16 -0.89 -17.45
N PRO A 312 22.32 -1.22 -16.15
CA PRO A 312 21.50 -0.65 -15.08
C PRO A 312 21.55 0.88 -14.99
N SER A 313 22.71 1.49 -15.28
CA SER A 313 22.86 2.95 -15.26
C SER A 313 21.95 3.66 -16.26
N VAL A 314 21.83 3.11 -17.48
CA VAL A 314 20.95 3.65 -18.52
C VAL A 314 19.47 3.44 -18.15
N LYS A 315 19.17 2.29 -17.53
CA LYS A 315 17.82 1.99 -17.00
C LYS A 315 17.41 3.02 -15.96
N GLU A 316 18.28 3.35 -15.00
CA GLU A 316 18.04 4.36 -13.97
C GLU A 316 17.87 5.76 -14.55
N GLU A 317 18.70 6.16 -15.51
CA GLU A 317 18.57 7.44 -16.21
C GLU A 317 17.21 7.56 -16.90
N LEU A 318 16.77 6.50 -17.59
CA LEU A 318 15.46 6.46 -18.25
C LEU A 318 14.32 6.53 -17.23
N MET A 319 14.42 5.82 -16.10
CA MET A 319 13.45 5.87 -15.02
C MET A 319 13.32 7.28 -14.43
N MET A 320 14.44 7.98 -14.23
CA MET A 320 14.46 9.33 -13.69
C MET A 320 13.76 10.32 -14.64
N LYS A 321 14.11 10.29 -15.94
CA LYS A 321 13.47 11.12 -16.97
C LYS A 321 11.96 10.85 -17.09
N LEU A 322 11.56 9.58 -17.00
CA LEU A 322 10.16 9.19 -17.02
C LEU A 322 9.40 9.70 -15.79
N ARG A 323 9.99 9.58 -14.59
CA ARG A 323 9.39 10.10 -13.35
C ARG A 323 9.17 11.60 -13.41
N GLU A 324 10.19 12.35 -13.81
CA GLU A 324 10.12 13.82 -13.95
C GLU A 324 8.98 14.21 -14.91
N LYS A 325 8.95 13.59 -16.10
CA LYS A 325 7.92 13.92 -17.10
C LYS A 325 6.49 13.59 -16.67
N LEU A 326 6.33 12.55 -15.86
CA LEU A 326 5.03 12.10 -15.38
C LEU A 326 4.53 12.96 -14.21
N LEU A 327 5.42 13.45 -13.35
CA LEU A 327 5.08 14.42 -12.30
C LEU A 327 4.56 15.74 -12.90
N ASP A 328 5.24 16.28 -13.92
CA ASP A 328 4.81 17.51 -14.60
C ASP A 328 3.41 17.37 -15.24
N SER A 329 3.11 16.19 -15.80
CA SER A 329 1.83 15.93 -16.47
C SER A 329 0.64 15.79 -15.51
N GLU A 330 0.92 15.53 -14.23
CA GLU A 330 -0.08 15.37 -13.18
C GLU A 330 -0.44 16.73 -12.54
N GLU A 331 0.52 17.65 -12.44
CA GLU A 331 0.27 19.02 -11.99
C GLU A 331 -0.63 19.81 -12.95
N ASP A 332 -0.52 19.56 -14.26
CA ASP A 332 -1.40 20.17 -15.27
C ASP A 332 -2.82 19.60 -15.24
N LYS A 333 -2.99 18.30 -14.97
CA LYS A 333 -4.32 17.66 -14.87
C LYS A 333 -5.05 17.96 -13.56
N GLY A 334 -4.31 18.19 -12.48
CA GLY A 334 -4.88 18.58 -11.19
C GLY A 334 -5.68 19.90 -11.27
N LYS A 335 -5.18 20.86 -12.06
CA LYS A 335 -5.83 22.17 -12.27
C LYS A 335 -7.12 22.11 -13.10
N GLU A 336 -7.23 21.16 -14.03
CA GLU A 336 -8.47 20.96 -14.81
C GLU A 336 -9.54 20.22 -14.00
N SER A 337 -9.16 19.27 -13.14
CA SER A 337 -10.12 18.50 -12.33
C SER A 337 -10.75 19.27 -11.16
N GLU A 338 -10.09 20.31 -10.65
CA GLU A 338 -10.67 21.21 -9.63
C GLU A 338 -11.70 22.19 -10.21
N ALA A 339 -11.66 22.46 -11.53
CA ALA A 339 -12.60 23.35 -12.20
C ALA A 339 -13.95 22.68 -12.53
N GLU A 340 -13.97 21.36 -12.78
CA GLU A 340 -15.20 20.60 -13.08
C GLU A 340 -15.96 20.13 -11.83
N ALA A 341 -15.34 20.13 -10.64
CA ALA A 341 -15.96 19.66 -9.40
C ALA A 341 -16.88 20.69 -8.71
N VAL A 342 -17.02 21.90 -9.25
CA VAL A 342 -17.77 23.00 -8.62
C VAL A 342 -19.24 23.08 -9.09
N ASP A 343 -19.66 22.31 -10.10
CA ASP A 343 -21.00 22.46 -10.71
C ASP A 343 -21.86 21.18 -10.74
N ALA A 344 -21.70 20.30 -9.74
CA ALA A 344 -22.58 19.14 -9.55
C ALA A 344 -23.29 19.20 -8.19
N ASP A 345 -24.45 19.86 -8.17
CA ASP A 345 -25.43 19.80 -7.08
C ASP A 345 -26.04 18.39 -7.00
N PRO A 346 -25.98 17.68 -5.85
CA PRO A 346 -26.61 16.37 -5.70
C PRO A 346 -28.03 16.53 -5.14
N THR A 347 -29.02 16.54 -6.02
CA THR A 347 -30.40 16.24 -5.62
C THR A 347 -30.62 14.73 -5.67
N GLU A 348 -30.52 14.07 -4.52
CA GLU A 348 -31.09 12.72 -4.33
C GLU A 348 -32.58 12.86 -3.94
N PRO A 349 -33.51 12.11 -4.56
CA PRO A 349 -34.89 12.07 -4.10
C PRO A 349 -35.02 11.15 -2.88
N VAL A 350 -35.46 11.76 -1.79
CA VAL A 350 -35.96 11.10 -0.58
C VAL A 350 -37.26 10.35 -0.92
N VAL A 351 -37.27 9.02 -0.78
CA VAL A 351 -38.52 8.24 -0.81
C VAL A 351 -39.03 8.16 0.63
N SER A 352 -40.09 8.91 0.91
CA SER A 352 -40.88 8.84 2.15
C SER A 352 -42.01 7.81 2.04
N SER A 353 -42.38 7.26 3.18
CA SER A 353 -43.40 6.24 3.43
C SER A 353 -44.86 6.72 3.38
N ASP A 354 -45.75 5.73 3.38
CA ASP A 354 -47.22 5.73 3.60
C ASP A 354 -48.08 6.20 2.41
N THR A 355 -49.19 5.55 2.02
CA THR A 355 -50.28 4.93 2.80
C THR A 355 -50.98 3.77 2.06
N THR A 356 -51.62 2.93 2.87
CA THR A 356 -52.73 1.98 2.65
C THR A 356 -53.62 2.16 1.41
N ASP A 357 -54.02 1.02 0.80
CA ASP A 357 -55.43 0.67 0.59
C ASP A 357 -55.58 -0.86 0.49
N GLU A 358 -56.57 -1.38 1.21
CA GLU A 358 -57.08 -2.76 1.13
C GLU A 358 -57.86 -2.95 -0.17
N GLU A 359 -57.76 -4.13 -0.79
CA GLU A 359 -58.94 -4.86 -1.28
C GLU A 359 -58.57 -6.32 -1.58
N GLU A 360 -59.38 -7.23 -1.02
CA GLU A 360 -59.40 -8.66 -1.31
C GLU A 360 -59.80 -8.92 -2.77
N ILE A 361 -59.43 -10.09 -3.33
CA ILE A 361 -60.36 -11.07 -3.93
C ILE A 361 -59.59 -12.30 -4.47
N SER A 362 -59.99 -13.45 -3.89
CA SER A 362 -60.09 -14.83 -4.39
C SER A 362 -58.94 -15.56 -5.14
N ALA A 363 -58.61 -16.71 -4.55
CA ALA A 363 -58.29 -18.02 -5.13
C ALA A 363 -58.57 -18.26 -6.63
N VAL A 364 -57.71 -19.05 -7.28
CA VAL A 364 -58.03 -20.36 -7.91
C VAL A 364 -56.71 -21.07 -8.31
N GLU A 365 -56.66 -22.37 -8.04
CA GLU A 365 -55.64 -23.35 -8.44
C GLU A 365 -55.44 -23.45 -9.97
N ALA A 366 -54.21 -23.71 -10.40
CA ALA A 366 -53.84 -24.69 -11.43
C ALA A 366 -52.32 -24.98 -11.37
#